data_AF-J2X0H9-F1
#
_entry.id   AF-J2X0H9-F1
#
_cell.length_a   1.000
_cell.length_b   1.000
_cell.length_c   1.000
_cell.angle_alpha   90.00
_cell.angle_beta   90.00
_cell.angle_gamma   90.00
#
_symmetry.space_group_name_H-M   'P 1'
#
loop_
_entity.id
_entity.type
_entity.pdbx_description
1 polymer ?
#
loop_
_entity_poly.entity_id
_entity_poly.type
_entity_poly.pdbx_seq_one_letter_code
_entity_poly.pdbx_strand_id
1 'polypeptide(L)'
;MLTEFNKFLEQYRIGDYAGLIGLLISLIGFFFTIKTALNSKAASEQATAAVESMRDDMRRGETVADFATALAVMEEIKRMHRSDSLTFLPDRYANLKKFLVSIRTSNPLLTAEDQVGIQSAIAKFSSMETLIETSIRDSKPIEHAKLNGQMSKHYDVIQTLLVRIKNEIGRGN
;
A
#
# COMPACT_ATOMS: atom_id res chain seq x y z
N MET A 1 28.44 -29.06 -68.57
CA MET A 1 27.17 -28.79 -67.86
C MET A 1 27.34 -27.72 -66.78
N LEU A 2 28.31 -27.84 -65.86
CA LEU A 2 28.62 -26.78 -64.86
C LEU A 2 29.12 -25.46 -65.48
N THR A 3 29.88 -25.52 -66.58
CA THR A 3 30.44 -24.35 -67.28
C THR A 3 29.41 -23.52 -68.04
N GLU A 4 28.33 -24.14 -68.54
CA GLU A 4 27.24 -23.42 -69.21
C GLU A 4 26.28 -22.78 -68.20
N PHE A 5 26.05 -23.44 -67.06
CA PHE A 5 25.27 -22.89 -65.95
C PHE A 5 25.92 -21.63 -65.37
N ASN A 6 27.25 -21.63 -65.24
CA ASN A 6 27.99 -20.47 -64.74
C ASN A 6 27.91 -19.27 -65.70
N LYS A 7 28.02 -19.51 -67.02
CA LYS A 7 27.84 -18.46 -68.05
C LYS A 7 26.41 -17.91 -68.10
N PHE A 8 25.40 -18.76 -67.90
CA PHE A 8 23.99 -18.34 -67.85
C PHE A 8 23.70 -17.42 -66.65
N LEU A 9 24.30 -17.71 -65.49
CA LEU A 9 24.19 -16.87 -64.29
C LEU A 9 24.91 -15.52 -64.43
N GLU A 10 26.06 -15.51 -65.12
CA GLU A 10 26.84 -14.30 -65.42
C GLU A 10 26.11 -13.38 -66.42
N GLN A 11 25.47 -13.97 -67.44
CA GLN A 11 24.82 -13.23 -68.52
C GLN A 11 23.50 -12.54 -68.09
N TYR A 12 22.80 -13.06 -67.08
CA TYR A 12 21.56 -12.46 -66.54
C TYR A 12 21.75 -11.68 -65.23
N ARG A 13 22.99 -11.50 -64.73
CA ARG A 13 23.31 -10.82 -63.45
C ARG A 13 22.41 -11.27 -62.28
N ILE A 14 22.03 -12.55 -62.26
CA ILE A 14 21.03 -13.10 -61.32
C ILE A 14 21.50 -12.94 -59.87
N GLY A 15 22.82 -12.94 -59.64
CA GLY A 15 23.42 -12.68 -58.33
C GLY A 15 23.13 -11.28 -57.77
N ASP A 16 23.12 -10.25 -58.62
CA ASP A 16 22.84 -8.87 -58.18
C ASP A 16 21.37 -8.68 -57.78
N TYR A 17 20.44 -9.30 -58.54
CA TYR A 17 19.02 -9.28 -58.21
C TYR A 17 18.69 -10.08 -56.95
N ALA A 18 19.31 -11.25 -56.78
CA ALA A 18 19.16 -12.06 -55.57
C ALA A 18 19.67 -11.31 -54.33
N GLY A 19 20.82 -10.61 -54.44
CA GLY A 19 21.36 -9.76 -53.38
C GLY A 19 20.45 -8.59 -53.03
N LEU A 20 19.89 -7.89 -54.04
CA LEU A 20 18.96 -6.78 -53.83
C LEU A 20 17.67 -7.24 -53.14
N ILE A 21 17.10 -8.38 -53.56
CA ILE A 21 15.89 -8.95 -52.96
C ILE A 21 16.18 -9.39 -51.52
N GLY A 22 17.33 -10.04 -51.26
CA GLY A 22 17.75 -10.40 -49.90
C GLY A 22 17.90 -9.18 -48.98
N LEU A 23 18.45 -8.08 -49.50
CA LEU A 23 18.56 -6.81 -48.76
C LEU A 23 17.18 -6.24 -48.42
N LEU A 24 16.25 -6.22 -49.38
CA LEU A 24 14.89 -5.72 -49.17
C LEU A 24 14.13 -6.55 -48.12
N ILE A 25 14.22 -7.88 -48.19
CA ILE A 25 13.60 -8.78 -47.21
C ILE A 25 14.19 -8.56 -45.81
N SER A 26 15.52 -8.39 -45.73
CA SER A 26 16.21 -8.11 -44.46
C SER A 26 15.76 -6.79 -43.84
N LEU A 27 15.66 -5.71 -44.63
CA LEU A 27 15.19 -4.41 -44.16
C LEU A 27 13.75 -4.47 -43.63
N ILE A 28 12.86 -5.19 -44.32
CA ILE A 28 11.47 -5.38 -43.89
C ILE A 28 11.44 -6.18 -42.58
N GLY A 29 12.18 -7.28 -42.47
CA GLY A 29 12.26 -8.09 -41.25
C GLY A 29 12.80 -7.32 -40.05
N PHE A 30 13.83 -6.49 -40.28
CA PHE A 30 14.40 -5.61 -39.26
C PHE A 30 13.40 -4.54 -38.80
N PHE A 31 12.64 -3.94 -39.73
CA PHE A 31 11.57 -2.98 -39.41
C PHE A 31 10.49 -3.59 -38.52
N PHE A 32 10.03 -4.82 -38.83
CA PHE A 32 9.07 -5.54 -37.97
C PHE A 32 9.65 -5.86 -36.59
N THR A 33 10.92 -6.23 -36.51
CA THR A 33 11.62 -6.48 -35.24
C THR A 33 11.65 -5.22 -34.37
N ILE A 34 12.00 -4.06 -34.93
CA ILE A 34 12.00 -2.79 -34.20
C ILE A 34 10.60 -2.45 -33.70
N LYS A 35 9.58 -2.56 -34.57
CA LYS A 35 8.20 -2.25 -34.18
C LYS A 35 7.72 -3.16 -33.04
N THR A 36 8.07 -4.44 -33.10
CA THR A 36 7.72 -5.42 -32.06
C THR A 36 8.44 -5.09 -30.74
N ALA A 37 9.72 -4.74 -30.80
CA ALA A 37 10.48 -4.33 -29.63
C ALA A 37 9.91 -3.07 -28.95
N LEU A 38 9.50 -2.07 -29.74
CA LEU A 38 8.88 -0.84 -29.22
C LEU A 38 7.52 -1.12 -28.58
N ASN A 39 6.67 -1.93 -29.22
CA ASN A 39 5.38 -2.32 -28.65
C ASN A 39 5.55 -3.14 -27.36
N SER A 40 6.53 -4.04 -27.33
CA SER A 40 6.86 -4.85 -26.15
C SER A 40 7.34 -3.98 -24.99
N LYS A 41 8.19 -2.98 -25.28
CA LYS A 41 8.62 -1.99 -24.28
C LYS A 41 7.43 -1.22 -23.70
N ALA A 42 6.54 -0.69 -24.55
CA ALA A 42 5.36 0.05 -24.12
C ALA A 42 4.41 -0.81 -23.26
N ALA A 43 4.16 -2.06 -23.67
CA ALA A 43 3.36 -3.00 -22.89
C ALA A 43 4.01 -3.34 -21.53
N SER A 44 5.33 -3.46 -21.49
CA SER A 44 6.08 -3.71 -20.25
C SER A 44 6.05 -2.52 -19.30
N GLU A 45 6.14 -1.30 -19.82
CA GLU A 45 6.01 -0.06 -19.05
C GLU A 45 4.60 0.06 -18.44
N GLN A 46 3.55 -0.19 -19.23
CA GLN A 46 2.17 -0.20 -18.74
C GLN A 46 1.93 -1.27 -17.68
N ALA A 47 2.45 -2.48 -17.88
CA ALA A 47 2.34 -3.56 -16.90
C ALA A 47 3.07 -3.22 -15.59
N THR A 48 4.24 -2.59 -15.68
CA THR A 48 5.01 -2.14 -14.50
C THR A 48 4.23 -1.09 -13.72
N ALA A 49 3.69 -0.07 -14.40
CA ALA A 49 2.88 0.96 -13.77
C ALA A 49 1.60 0.38 -13.11
N ALA A 50 0.94 -0.56 -13.77
CA ALA A 50 -0.23 -1.25 -13.22
C ALA A 50 0.12 -2.05 -11.96
N VAL A 51 1.23 -2.79 -11.96
CA VAL A 51 1.70 -3.55 -10.79
C VAL A 51 2.08 -2.62 -9.64
N GLU A 52 2.72 -1.48 -9.91
CA GLU A 52 3.03 -0.47 -8.91
C GLU A 52 1.78 0.12 -8.27
N SER A 53 0.78 0.50 -9.09
CA SER A 53 -0.52 0.97 -8.60
C SER A 53 -1.22 -0.09 -7.74
N MET A 54 -1.23 -1.35 -8.18
CA MET A 54 -1.82 -2.45 -7.42
C MET A 54 -1.11 -2.66 -6.07
N ARG A 55 0.23 -2.56 -6.04
CA ARG A 55 1.00 -2.66 -4.80
C ARG A 55 0.67 -1.52 -3.84
N ASP A 56 0.46 -0.32 -4.35
CA ASP A 56 0.08 0.83 -3.53
C ASP A 56 -1.34 0.66 -2.95
N ASP A 57 -2.30 0.23 -3.77
CA ASP A 57 -3.66 -0.10 -3.32
C ASP A 57 -3.67 -1.23 -2.28
N MET A 58 -2.83 -2.26 -2.46
CA MET A 58 -2.66 -3.34 -1.48
C MET A 58 -2.16 -2.81 -0.14
N ARG A 59 -1.12 -1.96 -0.16
CA ARG A 59 -0.59 -1.32 1.06
C ARG A 59 -1.65 -0.47 1.76
N ARG A 60 -2.39 0.35 1.00
CA ARG A 60 -3.54 1.13 1.54
C ARG A 60 -4.59 0.21 2.15
N GLY A 61 -4.89 -0.92 1.51
CA GLY A 61 -5.82 -1.93 2.00
C GLY A 61 -5.39 -2.55 3.34
N GLU A 62 -4.11 -2.91 3.47
CA GLU A 62 -3.52 -3.37 4.73
C GLU A 62 -3.62 -2.28 5.81
N THR A 63 -3.27 -1.04 5.50
CA THR A 63 -3.41 0.09 6.43
C THR A 63 -4.85 0.29 6.91
N VAL A 64 -5.84 0.16 6.02
CA VAL A 64 -7.26 0.26 6.37
C VAL A 64 -7.68 -0.87 7.30
N ALA A 65 -7.25 -2.10 7.03
CA ALA A 65 -7.53 -3.26 7.89
C ALA A 65 -6.92 -3.08 9.28
N ASP A 66 -5.70 -2.55 9.35
CA ASP A 66 -5.05 -2.21 10.61
C ASP A 66 -5.88 -1.17 11.38
N PHE A 67 -6.20 -0.02 10.77
CA PHE A 67 -7.00 1.00 11.47
C PHE A 67 -8.37 0.49 11.92
N ALA A 68 -9.04 -0.35 11.12
CA ALA A 68 -10.32 -0.95 11.51
C ALA A 68 -10.18 -1.83 12.76
N THR A 69 -9.09 -2.59 12.85
CA THR A 69 -8.76 -3.39 14.03
C THR A 69 -8.50 -2.51 15.25
N ALA A 70 -7.79 -1.39 15.09
CA ALA A 70 -7.55 -0.44 16.18
C ALA A 70 -8.87 0.12 16.73
N LEU A 71 -9.77 0.53 15.82
CA LEU A 71 -11.09 1.07 16.18
C LEU A 71 -11.96 0.03 16.89
N ALA A 72 -11.90 -1.23 16.48
CA ALA A 72 -12.61 -2.32 17.16
C ALA A 72 -12.11 -2.50 18.61
N VAL A 73 -10.79 -2.46 18.84
CA VAL A 73 -10.20 -2.51 20.18
C VAL A 73 -10.60 -1.29 21.01
N MET A 74 -10.65 -0.09 20.41
CA MET A 74 -11.10 1.12 21.09
C MET A 74 -12.58 1.05 21.52
N GLU A 75 -13.46 0.48 20.70
CA GLU A 75 -14.86 0.25 21.08
C GLU A 75 -14.98 -0.80 22.20
N GLU A 76 -14.16 -1.84 22.18
CA GLU A 76 -14.08 -2.80 23.28
C GLU A 76 -13.70 -2.09 24.58
N ILE A 77 -12.67 -1.23 24.55
CA ILE A 77 -12.23 -0.43 25.70
C ILE A 77 -13.35 0.52 26.17
N LYS A 78 -14.06 1.20 25.27
CA LYS A 78 -15.23 2.04 25.63
C LYS A 78 -16.34 1.24 26.31
N ARG A 79 -16.54 0.00 25.88
CA ARG A 79 -17.50 -0.91 26.53
C ARG A 79 -17.01 -1.31 27.93
N MET A 80 -15.71 -1.61 28.08
CA MET A 80 -15.10 -1.92 29.37
C MET A 80 -15.09 -0.73 30.34
N HIS A 81 -14.95 0.51 29.86
CA HIS A 81 -15.16 1.69 30.70
C HIS A 81 -16.58 1.80 31.26
N ARG A 82 -17.58 1.19 30.61
CA ARG A 82 -18.96 1.22 31.08
C ARG A 82 -19.30 0.06 32.00
N SER A 83 -18.43 -0.94 32.08
CA SER A 83 -18.54 -2.01 33.07
C SER A 83 -17.66 -1.69 34.28
N ASP A 84 -18.03 -2.23 35.44
CA ASP A 84 -17.23 -2.08 36.67
C ASP A 84 -15.93 -2.93 36.65
N SER A 85 -15.64 -3.59 35.52
CA SER A 85 -14.47 -4.47 35.38
C SER A 85 -13.27 -3.69 34.84
N LEU A 86 -12.60 -2.96 35.72
CA LEU A 86 -11.41 -2.18 35.37
C LEU A 86 -10.13 -3.02 35.26
N THR A 87 -10.10 -4.22 35.84
CA THR A 87 -8.89 -5.05 35.99
C THR A 87 -8.20 -5.40 34.67
N PHE A 88 -8.95 -5.57 33.58
CA PHE A 88 -8.41 -5.96 32.28
C PHE A 88 -8.09 -4.79 31.35
N LEU A 89 -8.51 -3.57 31.71
CA LEU A 89 -8.30 -2.39 30.87
C LEU A 89 -6.82 -2.07 30.61
N PRO A 90 -5.90 -2.15 31.59
CA PRO A 90 -4.50 -1.85 31.34
C PRO A 90 -3.89 -2.70 30.21
N ASP A 91 -4.15 -4.00 30.19
CA ASP A 91 -3.65 -4.89 29.13
C ASP A 91 -4.22 -4.51 27.75
N ARG A 92 -5.51 -4.15 27.71
CA ARG A 92 -6.18 -3.70 26.48
C ARG A 92 -5.60 -2.40 25.96
N TYR A 93 -5.26 -1.47 26.85
CA TYR A 93 -4.54 -0.25 26.50
C TYR A 93 -3.11 -0.53 26.00
N ALA A 94 -2.37 -1.42 26.66
CA ALA A 94 -1.04 -1.83 26.23
C ALA A 94 -1.07 -2.41 24.81
N ASN A 95 -2.04 -3.27 24.51
CA ASN A 95 -2.24 -3.86 23.19
C ASN A 95 -2.61 -2.80 22.15
N LEU A 96 -3.55 -1.90 22.45
CA LEU A 96 -3.91 -0.79 21.55
C LEU A 96 -2.70 0.10 21.24
N LYS A 97 -1.90 0.46 22.24
CA LYS A 97 -0.68 1.28 22.04
C LYS A 97 0.33 0.58 21.14
N LYS A 98 0.66 -0.69 21.41
CA LYS A 98 1.59 -1.47 20.57
C LYS A 98 1.10 -1.49 19.12
N PHE A 99 -0.20 -1.65 18.94
CA PHE A 99 -0.83 -1.70 17.64
C PHE A 99 -0.76 -0.34 16.90
N LEU A 100 -1.05 0.76 17.58
CA LEU A 100 -0.92 2.11 17.01
C LEU A 100 0.53 2.50 16.71
N VAL A 101 1.49 2.05 17.53
CA VAL A 101 2.92 2.20 17.25
C VAL A 101 3.27 1.44 15.97
N SER A 102 2.83 0.19 15.85
CA SER A 102 3.03 -0.61 14.64
C SER A 102 2.52 0.13 13.41
N ILE A 103 1.24 0.55 13.43
CA ILE A 103 0.62 1.34 12.35
C ILE A 103 1.45 2.57 12.00
N ARG A 104 1.91 3.33 12.99
CA ARG A 104 2.71 4.54 12.73
C ARG A 104 4.04 4.23 12.06
N THR A 105 4.69 3.13 12.44
CA THR A 105 6.02 2.76 11.94
C THR A 105 5.99 2.00 10.62
N SER A 106 4.94 1.23 10.34
CA SER A 106 4.85 0.36 9.17
C SER A 106 4.20 1.01 7.95
N ASN A 107 3.50 2.14 8.12
CA ASN A 107 2.72 2.74 7.05
C ASN A 107 3.40 3.99 6.46
N PRO A 108 4.07 3.87 5.29
CA PRO A 108 4.69 5.01 4.62
C PRO A 108 3.68 6.02 4.05
N LEU A 109 2.38 5.66 4.05
CA LEU A 109 1.27 6.46 3.54
C LEU A 109 0.78 7.54 4.53
N LEU A 110 1.31 7.54 5.75
CA LEU A 110 0.94 8.51 6.77
C LEU A 110 1.68 9.82 6.55
N THR A 111 0.93 10.90 6.43
CA THR A 111 1.48 12.26 6.41
C THR A 111 2.06 12.61 7.78
N ALA A 112 2.89 13.66 7.83
CA ALA A 112 3.43 14.15 9.11
C ALA A 112 2.32 14.54 10.10
N GLU A 113 1.21 15.09 9.61
CA GLU A 113 0.04 15.43 10.43
C GLU A 113 -0.62 14.18 11.01
N ASP A 114 -0.80 13.13 10.20
CA ASP A 114 -1.38 11.87 10.69
C ASP A 114 -0.50 11.22 11.75
N GLN A 115 0.82 11.24 11.54
CA GLN A 115 1.78 10.71 12.52
C GLN A 115 1.68 11.45 13.86
N VAL A 116 1.52 12.78 13.83
CA VAL A 116 1.28 13.60 15.03
C VAL A 116 -0.06 13.22 15.68
N GLY A 117 -1.12 13.02 14.90
CA GLY A 117 -2.42 12.58 15.39
C GLY A 117 -2.35 11.23 16.13
N ILE A 118 -1.69 10.24 15.53
CA ILE A 118 -1.49 8.91 16.12
C ILE A 118 -0.58 8.99 17.36
N GLN A 119 0.51 9.76 17.32
CA GLN A 119 1.39 9.94 18.47
C GLN A 119 0.67 10.60 19.65
N SER A 120 -0.18 11.59 19.39
CA SER A 120 -1.03 12.22 20.40
C SER A 120 -1.98 11.20 21.03
N ALA A 121 -2.62 10.35 20.22
CA ALA A 121 -3.47 9.28 20.70
C ALA A 121 -2.70 8.27 21.58
N ILE A 122 -1.52 7.81 21.14
CA ILE A 122 -0.66 6.90 21.92
C ILE A 122 -0.32 7.50 23.29
N ALA A 123 0.09 8.77 23.33
CA ALA A 123 0.44 9.44 24.59
C ALA A 123 -0.76 9.53 25.54
N LYS A 124 -1.96 9.78 25.00
CA LYS A 124 -3.19 9.85 25.80
C LYS A 124 -3.64 8.48 26.28
N PHE A 125 -3.55 7.44 25.46
CA PHE A 125 -3.81 6.06 25.89
C PHE A 125 -2.85 5.62 26.98
N SER A 126 -1.56 5.99 26.91
CA SER A 126 -0.61 5.72 27.98
C SER A 126 -0.98 6.45 29.27
N SER A 127 -1.44 7.69 29.19
CA SER A 127 -1.87 8.45 30.37
C SER A 127 -3.13 7.84 31.00
N MET A 128 -4.08 7.38 30.19
CA MET A 128 -5.31 6.74 30.67
C MET A 128 -5.05 5.37 31.30
N GLU A 129 -4.16 4.57 30.72
CA GLU A 129 -3.70 3.31 31.30
C GLU A 129 -3.10 3.53 32.70
N THR A 130 -2.15 4.45 32.85
CA THR A 130 -1.54 4.76 34.17
C THR A 130 -2.58 5.27 35.18
N LEU A 131 -3.57 6.06 34.73
CA LEU A 131 -4.67 6.52 35.57
C LEU A 131 -5.52 5.34 36.08
N ILE A 132 -5.85 4.40 35.20
CA ILE A 132 -6.61 3.21 35.54
C ILE A 132 -5.82 2.30 36.48
N GLU A 133 -4.55 2.04 36.19
CA GLU A 133 -3.66 1.25 37.08
C GLU A 133 -3.56 1.86 38.48
N THR A 134 -3.42 3.19 38.56
CA THR A 134 -3.37 3.89 39.84
C THR A 134 -4.69 3.80 40.59
N SER A 135 -5.82 3.91 39.89
CA SER A 135 -7.13 3.73 40.50
C SER A 135 -7.35 2.31 41.02
N ILE A 136 -6.93 1.29 40.27
CA ILE A 136 -7.01 -0.11 40.69
C ILE A 136 -6.16 -0.32 41.96
N ARG A 137 -4.91 0.16 41.96
CA ARG A 137 -4.00 0.04 43.11
C ARG A 137 -4.53 0.75 44.35
N ASP A 138 -5.02 1.97 44.18
CA ASP A 138 -5.43 2.83 45.30
C ASP A 138 -6.92 2.66 45.66
N SER A 139 -7.66 1.78 44.96
CA SER A 139 -9.12 1.63 45.06
C SER A 139 -9.90 2.96 44.94
N LYS A 140 -9.40 3.88 44.11
CA LYS A 140 -10.02 5.20 43.89
C LYS A 140 -11.08 5.12 42.79
N PRO A 141 -12.26 5.72 42.95
CA PRO A 141 -13.26 5.76 41.90
C PRO A 141 -12.75 6.56 40.69
N ILE A 142 -13.07 6.09 39.48
CA ILE A 142 -12.78 6.81 38.23
C ILE A 142 -14.07 7.37 37.66
N GLU A 143 -13.96 8.56 37.07
CA GLU A 143 -15.04 9.15 36.29
C GLU A 143 -15.12 8.50 34.88
N HIS A 144 -15.90 7.44 34.78
CA HIS A 144 -16.09 6.66 33.54
C HIS A 144 -16.52 7.51 32.33
N ALA A 145 -17.38 8.52 32.56
CA ALA A 145 -17.82 9.45 31.52
C ALA A 145 -16.66 10.24 30.91
N LYS A 146 -15.72 10.69 31.74
CA LYS A 146 -14.53 11.44 31.31
C LYS A 146 -13.59 10.56 30.50
N LEU A 147 -13.33 9.32 30.94
CA LEU A 147 -12.53 8.35 30.19
C LEU A 147 -13.13 8.06 28.80
N ASN A 148 -14.44 7.83 28.74
CA ASN A 148 -15.12 7.60 27.47
C ASN A 148 -15.11 8.83 26.55
N GLY A 149 -15.25 10.03 27.12
CA GLY A 149 -15.13 11.27 26.36
C GLY A 149 -13.74 11.43 25.75
N GLN A 150 -12.69 11.12 26.50
CA GLN A 150 -11.30 11.15 26.00
C GLN A 150 -11.06 10.10 24.92
N MET A 151 -11.52 8.86 25.14
CA MET A 151 -11.41 7.78 24.15
C MET A 151 -12.14 8.13 22.85
N SER A 152 -13.33 8.73 22.93
CA SER A 152 -14.13 9.08 21.74
C SER A 152 -13.45 10.15 20.89
N LYS A 153 -12.79 11.16 21.49
CA LYS A 153 -12.04 12.17 20.72
C LYS A 153 -10.94 11.54 19.87
N HIS A 154 -10.20 10.59 20.43
CA HIS A 154 -9.15 9.90 19.68
C HIS A 154 -9.72 8.88 18.70
N TYR A 155 -10.87 8.27 19.02
CA TYR A 155 -11.61 7.42 18.09
C TYR A 155 -11.94 8.17 16.81
N ASP A 156 -12.49 9.38 16.92
CA ASP A 156 -12.86 10.20 15.77
C ASP A 156 -11.65 10.57 14.90
N VAL A 157 -10.50 10.86 15.53
CA VAL A 157 -9.24 11.10 14.81
C VAL A 157 -8.84 9.85 14.00
N ILE A 158 -8.78 8.68 14.64
CA ILE A 158 -8.39 7.44 13.97
C ILE A 158 -9.40 7.05 12.88
N GLN A 159 -10.70 7.25 13.13
CA GLN A 159 -11.76 7.03 12.15
C GLN A 159 -11.62 7.94 10.94
N THR A 160 -11.27 9.22 11.16
CA THR A 160 -11.03 10.18 10.08
C THR A 160 -9.85 9.74 9.22
N LEU A 161 -8.77 9.25 9.84
CA LEU A 161 -7.61 8.69 9.12
C LEU A 161 -7.99 7.48 8.28
N LEU A 162 -8.76 6.54 8.85
CA LEU A 162 -9.25 5.37 8.12
C LEU A 162 -10.06 5.78 6.89
N VAL A 163 -10.99 6.73 7.04
CA VAL A 163 -11.84 7.20 5.94
C VAL A 163 -11.00 7.90 4.87
N ARG A 164 -10.03 8.72 5.26
CA ARG A 164 -9.11 9.39 4.33
C ARG A 164 -8.36 8.37 3.48
N ILE A 165 -7.67 7.41 4.10
CA ILE A 165 -6.87 6.40 3.41
C ILE A 165 -7.75 5.49 2.54
N LYS A 166 -8.94 5.10 3.04
CA LYS A 166 -9.89 4.33 2.25
C LYS A 166 -10.35 5.06 0.99
N ASN A 167 -10.56 6.38 1.08
CA ASN A 167 -10.96 7.20 -0.07
C ASN A 167 -9.83 7.47 -1.07
N GLU A 168 -8.60 7.11 -0.72
CA GLU A 168 -7.44 7.16 -1.61
C GLU A 168 -7.31 5.85 -2.40
N ILE A 169 -7.85 4.72 -1.93
CA ILE A 169 -7.84 3.45 -2.68
C ILE A 169 -8.62 3.60 -3.99
N GLY A 170 -8.01 3.20 -5.12
CA GLY A 170 -8.65 3.28 -6.44
C GLY A 170 -8.77 4.68 -7.02
N ARG A 171 -8.34 5.73 -6.31
CA ARG A 171 -7.96 7.01 -6.92
C ARG A 171 -6.55 6.85 -7.49
N GLY A 172 -6.44 6.09 -8.57
CA GLY A 172 -5.25 6.13 -9.41
C GLY A 172 -5.05 7.56 -9.92
N ASN A 173 -3.83 8.08 -9.82
CA ASN A 173 -3.39 9.22 -10.63
C ASN A 173 -3.32 8.80 -12.10
#